data_AF-A0AAW2IC64-F1
#
_entry.id   AF-A0AAW2IC64-F1
#
_cell.length_a   1.000
_cell.length_b   1.000
_cell.length_c   1.000
_cell.angle_alpha   90.00
_cell.angle_beta   90.00
_cell.angle_gamma   90.00
#
_symmetry.space_group_name_H-M   'P 1'
#
loop_
_entity.id
_entity.type
_entity.pdbx_description
1 polymer ?
#
loop_
_entity_poly.entity_id
_entity_poly.type
_entity_poly.pdbx_seq_one_letter_code
_entity_poly.pdbx_strand_id
1 'polypeptide(L)'
;MLPLTTIATVPVLLGIGLGVLLAYYYSSSEQTYHKKVTNFTPSPMGGSSSKSLKCKICNKEISANTIIKELSCGHKFHSKCWTTLEKQGHEVCPDCRRKDGQRMY
;
A
#
# COMPACT_ATOMS: atom_id res chain seq x y z
N MET A 1 56.61 16.24 9.60
CA MET A 1 56.63 15.16 8.60
C MET A 1 55.55 14.16 8.98
N LEU A 2 54.37 14.19 8.36
CA LEU A 2 53.31 13.19 8.65
C LEU A 2 53.67 11.86 7.97
N PRO A 3 53.42 10.71 8.62
CA PRO A 3 53.76 9.40 8.07
C PRO A 3 52.93 9.09 6.81
N LEU A 4 53.58 8.57 5.77
CA LEU A 4 52.97 8.21 4.47
C LEU A 4 51.76 7.27 4.59
N THR A 5 51.63 6.56 5.72
CA THR A 5 50.53 5.62 6.01
C THR A 5 49.19 6.30 6.27
N THR A 6 49.18 7.57 6.69
CA THR A 6 47.94 8.33 6.92
C THR A 6 47.26 8.70 5.60
N ILE A 7 48.03 8.90 4.52
CA ILE A 7 47.50 9.35 3.22
C ILE A 7 46.61 8.27 2.57
N ALA A 8 46.92 6.99 2.80
CA ALA A 8 46.19 5.87 2.20
C ALA A 8 44.97 5.41 3.02
N THR A 9 44.94 5.65 4.34
CA THR A 9 43.84 5.18 5.22
C THR A 9 42.65 6.14 5.22
N VAL A 10 42.90 7.43 5.10
CA VAL A 10 41.86 8.47 5.05
C VAL A 10 40.88 8.28 3.86
N PRO A 11 41.31 8.07 2.61
CA PRO A 11 40.37 7.87 1.49
C PRO A 11 39.60 6.55 1.59
N VAL A 12 40.20 5.50 2.17
CA VAL A 12 39.54 4.19 2.36
C VAL A 12 38.41 4.29 3.39
N LEU A 13 38.64 4.99 4.51
CA LEU A 13 37.60 5.20 5.54
C LEU A 13 36.45 6.09 5.04
N LEU A 14 36.76 7.12 4.24
CA LEU A 14 35.73 7.98 3.64
C LEU A 14 34.89 7.24 2.59
N GLY A 15 35.52 6.38 1.77
CA GLY A 15 34.81 5.56 0.77
C GLY A 15 33.86 4.55 1.39
N ILE A 16 34.30 3.84 2.43
CA ILE A 16 33.46 2.86 3.14
C ILE A 16 32.30 3.56 3.86
N GLY A 17 32.55 4.70 4.50
CA GLY A 17 31.52 5.48 5.20
C GLY A 17 30.40 5.95 4.27
N LEU A 18 30.74 6.49 3.09
CA LEU A 18 29.75 6.92 2.09
C LEU A 18 28.96 5.74 1.50
N GLY A 19 29.63 4.61 1.24
CA GLY A 19 28.97 3.40 0.75
C GLY A 19 27.92 2.86 1.73
N VAL A 20 28.26 2.78 3.03
CA VAL A 20 27.32 2.33 4.07
C VAL A 20 26.17 3.32 4.26
N LEU A 21 26.45 4.63 4.22
CA LEU A 21 25.41 5.66 4.34
C LEU A 21 24.42 5.59 3.17
N LEU A 22 24.91 5.49 1.94
CA LEU A 22 24.06 5.34 0.75
C LEU A 22 23.27 4.03 0.77
N ALA A 23 23.89 2.91 1.19
CA ALA A 23 23.18 1.64 1.35
C ALA A 23 22.07 1.74 2.41
N TYR A 24 22.31 2.43 3.53
CA TYR A 24 21.30 2.68 4.55
C TYR A 24 20.14 3.54 4.03
N TYR A 25 20.45 4.65 3.33
CA TYR A 25 19.43 5.50 2.71
C TYR A 25 18.64 4.76 1.63
N TYR A 26 19.32 3.98 0.79
CA TYR A 26 18.67 3.17 -0.24
C TYR A 26 17.74 2.13 0.41
N SER A 27 18.20 1.42 1.44
CA SER A 27 17.40 0.43 2.19
C SER A 27 16.18 1.06 2.88
N SER A 28 16.28 2.31 3.34
CA SER A 28 15.14 3.04 3.92
C SER A 28 14.02 3.32 2.90
N SER A 29 14.36 3.52 1.62
CA SER A 29 13.36 3.77 0.58
C SER A 29 12.47 2.54 0.29
N GLU A 30 12.98 1.33 0.57
CA GLU A 30 12.30 0.06 0.29
C GLU A 30 11.07 -0.17 1.20
N GLN A 31 10.95 0.53 2.33
CA GLN A 31 9.77 0.41 3.21
C GLN A 31 8.53 1.16 2.70
N THR A 32 8.69 2.17 1.83
CA THR A 32 7.54 2.83 1.18
C THR A 32 7.05 2.05 -0.04
N TYR A 33 7.89 1.16 -0.58
CA TYR A 33 7.50 0.08 -1.48
C TYR A 33 7.09 -1.13 -0.63
N HIS A 34 5.98 -1.01 0.11
CA HIS A 34 5.27 -2.15 0.68
C HIS A 34 4.75 -3.02 -0.47
N LYS A 35 5.65 -3.79 -1.08
CA LYS A 35 5.32 -4.98 -1.83
C LYS A 35 4.68 -5.89 -0.80
N LYS A 36 3.36 -5.86 -0.80
CA LYS A 36 2.52 -6.94 -0.31
C LYS A 36 2.81 -8.16 -1.19
N VAL A 37 4.01 -8.74 -1.11
CA VAL A 37 4.18 -10.18 -1.38
C VAL A 37 3.53 -10.83 -0.18
N THR A 38 2.22 -11.01 -0.26
CA THR A 38 1.61 -12.13 0.41
C THR A 38 2.32 -13.35 -0.15
N ASN A 39 3.22 -13.90 0.65
CA ASN A 39 3.68 -15.27 0.49
C ASN A 39 2.41 -16.12 0.40
N PHE A 40 2.05 -16.53 -0.81
CA PHE A 40 1.14 -17.64 -0.98
C PHE A 40 1.97 -18.89 -0.69
N THR A 41 2.15 -19.18 0.59
CA THR A 41 2.46 -20.52 1.07
C THR A 41 1.14 -21.30 1.06
N PRO A 42 0.92 -22.23 0.13
CA PRO A 42 -0.22 -23.14 0.22
C PRO A 42 0.09 -24.19 1.30
N SER A 43 -0.21 -23.86 2.56
CA SER A 43 -0.28 -24.85 3.64
C SER A 43 -1.74 -25.08 4.02
N PRO A 44 -2.22 -26.34 4.04
CA PRO A 44 -3.58 -26.64 4.44
C PRO A 44 -3.64 -26.67 5.97
N MET A 45 -4.47 -25.79 6.55
CA MET A 45 -5.16 -25.89 7.85
C MET A 45 -5.16 -24.56 8.61
N GLY A 46 -6.36 -23.98 8.73
CA GLY A 46 -6.78 -23.21 9.91
C GLY A 46 -6.01 -21.94 10.26
N GLY A 47 -6.30 -20.84 9.59
CA GLY A 47 -5.93 -19.49 10.03
C GLY A 47 -6.92 -18.50 9.45
N SER A 48 -7.65 -17.79 10.31
CA SER A 48 -8.71 -16.86 9.95
C SER A 48 -8.24 -15.88 8.87
N SER A 49 -8.75 -16.07 7.64
CA SER A 49 -8.65 -15.08 6.57
C SER A 49 -9.36 -13.81 7.03
N SER A 50 -8.65 -12.92 7.70
CA SER A 50 -9.01 -11.51 7.76
C SER A 50 -8.85 -10.98 6.33
N LYS A 51 -9.87 -11.20 5.50
CA LYS A 51 -10.07 -10.47 4.25
C LYS A 51 -10.32 -9.02 4.66
N SER A 52 -9.24 -8.27 4.93
CA SER A 52 -9.33 -6.83 5.22
C SER A 52 -9.99 -6.17 4.03
N LEU A 53 -11.22 -5.73 4.21
CA LEU A 53 -12.01 -5.08 3.18
C LEU A 53 -11.36 -3.72 2.90
N LYS A 54 -10.99 -3.44 1.65
CA LYS A 54 -10.29 -2.20 1.27
C LYS A 54 -11.15 -1.39 0.30
N CYS A 55 -11.25 -0.09 0.54
CA CYS A 55 -11.95 0.82 -0.35
C CYS A 55 -11.11 1.07 -1.60
N LYS A 56 -11.59 0.72 -2.80
CA LYS A 56 -10.87 0.96 -4.06
C LYS A 56 -10.77 2.42 -4.49
N ILE A 57 -11.55 3.30 -3.86
CA ILE A 57 -11.56 4.74 -4.18
C ILE A 57 -10.38 5.45 -3.50
N CYS A 58 -10.08 5.11 -2.24
CA CYS A 58 -9.04 5.76 -1.46
C CYS A 58 -7.89 4.82 -1.03
N ASN A 59 -7.96 3.54 -1.38
CA ASN A 59 -7.03 2.47 -1.04
C ASN A 59 -6.80 2.25 0.47
N LYS A 60 -7.66 2.79 1.33
CA LYS A 60 -7.64 2.61 2.79
C LYS A 60 -8.49 1.41 3.22
N GLU A 61 -8.16 0.85 4.37
CA GLU A 61 -8.92 -0.24 4.99
C GLU A 61 -10.27 0.25 5.49
N ILE A 62 -11.29 -0.58 5.25
CA ILE A 62 -12.66 -0.39 5.72
C ILE A 62 -12.78 -1.15 7.04
N SER A 63 -12.72 -0.42 8.13
CA SER A 63 -12.90 -0.98 9.48
C SER A 63 -14.39 -1.06 9.84
N ALA A 64 -14.75 -1.96 10.75
CA ALA A 64 -16.13 -2.12 11.23
C ALA A 64 -16.76 -0.83 11.79
N ASN A 65 -15.94 0.12 12.26
CA ASN A 65 -16.39 1.41 12.80
C ASN A 65 -16.52 2.52 11.73
N THR A 66 -16.31 2.22 10.45
CA THR A 66 -16.40 3.22 9.38
C THR A 66 -17.77 3.18 8.71
N ILE A 67 -18.31 4.34 8.35
CA ILE A 67 -19.58 4.42 7.62
C ILE A 67 -19.33 3.90 6.20
N ILE A 68 -19.91 2.74 5.90
CA ILE A 68 -19.82 2.10 4.59
C ILE A 68 -21.09 2.33 3.77
N LYS A 69 -20.91 2.46 2.47
CA LYS A 69 -21.97 2.36 1.47
C LYS A 69 -21.76 1.05 0.72
N GLU A 70 -22.75 0.19 0.78
CA GLU A 70 -22.85 -0.99 -0.09
C GLU A 70 -23.67 -0.60 -1.31
N LEU A 71 -23.13 -0.87 -2.50
CA LEU A 71 -23.84 -0.65 -3.76
C LEU A 71 -24.76 -1.84 -4.07
N SER A 72 -25.73 -1.65 -4.97
CA SER A 72 -26.59 -2.71 -5.51
C SER A 72 -25.82 -3.90 -6.11
N CYS A 73 -24.57 -3.68 -6.54
CA CYS A 73 -23.69 -4.72 -7.05
C CYS A 73 -23.03 -5.59 -5.97
N GLY A 74 -23.18 -5.24 -4.68
CA GLY A 74 -22.60 -5.93 -3.52
C GLY A 74 -21.20 -5.43 -3.10
N HIS A 75 -20.63 -4.45 -3.80
CA HIS A 75 -19.33 -3.86 -3.44
C HIS A 75 -19.49 -2.77 -2.39
N LYS A 76 -18.54 -2.72 -1.45
CA LYS A 76 -18.55 -1.81 -0.29
C LYS A 76 -17.44 -0.78 -0.40
N PHE A 77 -17.78 0.48 -0.21
CA PHE A 77 -16.83 1.59 -0.13
C PHE A 77 -17.13 2.45 1.09
N HIS A 78 -16.21 3.33 1.47
CA HIS A 78 -16.53 4.37 2.43
C HIS A 78 -17.64 5.26 1.87
N SER A 79 -18.66 5.56 2.68
CA SER A 79 -19.78 6.42 2.27
C SER A 79 -19.30 7.77 1.72
N LYS A 80 -18.33 8.40 2.40
CA LYS A 80 -17.68 9.63 1.93
C LYS A 80 -17.02 9.48 0.56
N CYS A 81 -16.34 8.35 0.31
CA CYS A 81 -15.67 8.10 -0.96
C CYS A 81 -16.69 7.93 -2.10
N TRP A 82 -17.78 7.20 -1.86
CA TRP A 82 -18.84 7.05 -2.86
C TRP A 82 -19.54 8.38 -3.17
N THR A 83 -19.92 9.16 -2.15
CA THR A 83 -20.55 10.48 -2.37
C THR A 83 -19.64 11.45 -3.12
N THR A 84 -18.33 11.44 -2.85
CA THR A 84 -17.38 12.25 -3.64
C THR A 84 -17.31 11.80 -5.09
N LEU A 85 -17.29 10.49 -5.33
CA LEU A 85 -17.24 9.90 -6.66
C LEU A 85 -18.51 10.23 -7.47
N GLU A 86 -19.68 10.11 -6.85
CA GLU A 86 -20.98 10.47 -7.44
C GLU A 86 -21.03 11.95 -7.83
N LYS A 87 -20.54 12.85 -6.97
CA LYS A 87 -20.43 14.29 -7.28
C LYS A 87 -19.50 14.61 -8.44
N GLN A 88 -18.55 13.73 -8.76
CA GLN A 88 -17.66 13.86 -9.92
C GLN A 88 -18.31 13.35 -11.22
N GLY A 89 -19.57 12.89 -11.18
CA GLY A 89 -20.30 12.37 -12.34
C GLY A 89 -20.08 10.87 -12.58
N HIS A 90 -19.48 10.15 -11.64
CA HIS A 90 -19.29 8.71 -11.74
C HIS A 90 -20.45 7.97 -11.06
N GLU A 91 -21.32 7.38 -11.87
CA GLU A 91 -22.53 6.64 -11.45
C GLU A 91 -22.34 5.10 -11.48
N VAL A 92 -21.14 4.63 -11.83
CA VAL A 92 -20.81 3.20 -11.96
C VAL A 92 -19.86 2.74 -10.86
N CYS A 93 -20.01 1.50 -10.43
CA CYS A 93 -19.13 0.85 -9.46
C CYS A 93 -17.67 0.79 -9.97
N PRO A 94 -16.66 1.25 -9.21
CA PRO A 94 -15.26 1.13 -9.61
C PRO A 94 -14.75 -0.31 -9.75
N ASP A 95 -15.31 -1.24 -8.99
CA ASP A 95 -14.89 -2.65 -9.00
C ASP A 95 -15.46 -3.43 -10.19
N CYS A 96 -16.73 -3.21 -10.54
CA CYS A 96 -17.43 -4.05 -11.54
C CYS A 96 -18.17 -3.27 -12.64
N ARG A 97 -18.11 -1.94 -12.62
CA ARG A 97 -18.74 -1.03 -13.59
C ARG A 97 -20.27 -1.12 -13.71
N ARG A 98 -20.95 -1.80 -12.79
CA ARG A 98 -22.43 -1.79 -12.70
C ARG A 98 -22.93 -0.50 -12.05
N LYS A 99 -24.04 0.07 -12.55
CA LYS A 99 -24.67 1.26 -11.97
C LYS A 99 -25.31 0.95 -10.61
N ASP A 100 -25.14 1.84 -9.64
CA ASP A 100 -25.82 1.74 -8.36
C ASP A 100 -27.31 2.05 -8.54
N GLY A 101 -28.21 1.18 -8.09
CA GLY A 101 -29.66 1.38 -8.22
C GLY A 101 -30.37 0.70 -9.40
N GLN A 102 -29.68 -0.06 -10.25
CA GLN A 102 -30.35 -0.97 -11.20
C GLN A 102 -30.89 -2.19 -10.43
N ARG A 103 -32.02 -1.99 -9.74
CA ARG A 103 -32.77 -3.01 -9.01
C ARG A 103 -33.35 -3.97 -10.05
N MET A 104 -32.93 -5.23 -10.01
CA MET A 104 -33.55 -6.29 -10.82
C MET A 104 -34.99 -6.45 -10.32
N TYR A 105 -35.96 -6.12 -11.17
CA TYR A 105 -37.35 -6.49 -11.01
C TYR A 105 -37.54 -7.94 -11.46
#